data_AF-A0A497QFJ4-F1
#
_entry.id   AF-A0A497QFJ4-F1
#
_cell.length_a   1.000
_cell.length_b   1.000
_cell.length_c   1.000
_cell.angle_alpha   90.00
_cell.angle_beta   90.00
_cell.angle_gamma   90.00
#
_symmetry.space_group_name_H-M   'P 1'
#
loop_
_entity.id
_entity.type
_entity.pdbx_description
1 polymer ?
#
loop_
_entity_poly.entity_id
_entity_poly.type
_entity_poly.pdbx_seq_one_letter_code
_entity_poly.pdbx_strand_id
1 'polypeptide(L)'
;MYWNYFKYVVKHKWCVFKICLRRGMFIHAFTHDLSKFFPSEFIPYAKKFYGSKSMNTLEKLYVKEDFKIALIHHYNRNKHHIGYWLDCSGEPHNMPRRYAKQLAVDWQAMSLAKYKSYKYAKTDAIDFFKEKRSNMKMTPMTEYYIKYYLGIPEEEPE
;
A
#
# COMPACT_ATOMS: atom_id res chain seq x y z
N MET A 1 11.91 16.76 8.96
CA MET A 1 11.55 15.31 8.91
C MET A 1 10.05 15.07 9.00
N TYR A 2 9.43 15.19 10.19
CA TYR A 2 8.02 14.83 10.43
C TYR A 2 7.02 15.55 9.51
N TRP A 3 7.18 16.87 9.32
CA TRP A 3 6.32 17.64 8.41
C TRP A 3 6.37 17.14 6.96
N ASN A 4 7.54 16.70 6.49
CA ASN A 4 7.67 16.17 5.13
C ASN A 4 6.97 14.83 4.98
N TYR A 5 7.07 13.96 6.00
CA TYR A 5 6.34 12.70 6.03
C TYR A 5 4.82 12.93 6.13
N PHE A 6 4.37 13.86 6.96
CA PHE A 6 2.95 14.25 7.06
C PHE A 6 2.37 14.66 5.69
N LYS A 7 3.06 15.58 4.99
CA LYS A 7 2.65 16.01 3.64
C LYS A 7 2.57 14.84 2.67
N TYR A 8 3.51 13.89 2.75
CA TYR A 8 3.50 12.69 1.92
C TYR A 8 2.27 11.82 2.19
N VAL A 9 1.98 11.49 3.46
CA VAL A 9 0.82 10.68 3.85
C VAL A 9 -0.49 11.35 3.44
N VAL A 10 -0.65 12.65 3.73
CA VAL A 10 -1.86 13.41 3.36
C VAL A 10 -2.05 13.45 1.84
N LYS A 11 -0.98 13.65 1.07
CA LYS A 11 -1.05 13.66 -0.40
C LYS A 11 -1.50 12.31 -0.96
N HIS A 12 -0.97 11.20 -0.43
CA HIS A 12 -1.41 9.85 -0.82
C HIS A 12 -2.88 9.63 -0.49
N LYS A 13 -3.27 9.88 0.76
CA LYS A 13 -4.66 9.74 1.22
C LYS A 13 -5.64 10.58 0.39
N TRP A 14 -5.25 11.80 -0.01
CA TRP A 14 -6.04 12.63 -0.92
C TRP A 14 -6.20 12.00 -2.31
N CYS A 15 -5.16 11.34 -2.83
CA CYS A 15 -5.25 10.63 -4.11
C CYS A 15 -6.16 9.39 -4.01
N VAL A 16 -6.06 8.63 -2.91
CA VAL A 16 -6.99 7.52 -2.61
C VAL A 16 -8.42 8.05 -2.56
N PHE A 17 -8.66 9.14 -1.83
CA PHE A 17 -9.97 9.78 -1.73
C PHE A 17 -10.56 10.11 -3.11
N LYS A 18 -9.80 10.78 -3.98
CA LYS A 18 -10.23 11.13 -5.34
C LYS A 18 -10.59 9.93 -6.21
N ILE A 19 -9.86 8.83 -6.10
CA ILE A 19 -10.13 7.60 -6.86
C ILE A 19 -11.33 6.86 -6.27
N CYS A 20 -11.41 6.77 -4.94
CA CYS A 20 -12.53 6.16 -4.25
C CYS A 20 -13.87 6.84 -4.57
N LEU A 21 -13.93 8.17 -4.59
CA LEU A 21 -15.15 8.90 -4.97
C LEU A 21 -15.63 8.55 -6.38
N ARG A 22 -14.71 8.46 -7.35
CA ARG A 22 -15.02 8.05 -8.73
C ARG A 22 -15.53 6.61 -8.84
N ARG A 23 -15.22 5.76 -7.86
CA ARG A 23 -15.53 4.32 -7.83
C ARG A 23 -16.63 3.94 -6.83
N GLY A 24 -17.28 4.93 -6.21
CA GLY A 24 -18.32 4.74 -5.19
C GLY A 24 -17.82 4.12 -3.88
N MET A 25 -16.51 4.21 -3.57
CA MET A 25 -15.90 3.59 -2.38
C MET A 25 -15.85 4.56 -1.20
N PHE A 26 -16.99 5.12 -0.80
CA PHE A 26 -17.06 6.23 0.16
C PHE A 26 -16.44 5.89 1.52
N ILE A 27 -16.76 4.73 2.10
CA ILE A 27 -16.21 4.33 3.40
C ILE A 27 -14.68 4.25 3.33
N HIS A 28 -14.14 3.59 2.30
CA HIS A 28 -12.69 3.44 2.15
C HIS A 28 -11.98 4.77 1.88
N ALA A 29 -12.64 5.71 1.21
CA ALA A 29 -12.09 7.05 0.96
C ALA A 29 -11.64 7.74 2.27
N PHE A 30 -12.38 7.51 3.36
CA PHE A 30 -12.08 8.06 4.68
C PHE A 30 -11.25 7.11 5.55
N THR A 31 -11.49 5.80 5.49
CA THR A 31 -10.87 4.82 6.41
C THR A 31 -9.53 4.26 5.95
N HIS A 32 -9.12 4.50 4.70
CA HIS A 32 -7.84 4.03 4.18
C HIS A 32 -6.67 4.51 5.05
N ASP A 33 -5.84 3.56 5.49
CA ASP A 33 -4.55 3.76 6.19
C ASP A 33 -4.55 4.78 7.32
N LEU A 34 -5.62 4.83 8.10
CA LEU A 34 -5.67 5.70 9.29
C LEU A 34 -4.56 5.37 10.30
N SER A 35 -4.04 4.14 10.29
CA SER A 35 -2.95 3.73 11.17
C SER A 35 -1.65 4.51 10.94
N LYS A 36 -1.43 5.06 9.74
CA LYS A 36 -0.25 5.87 9.39
C LYS A 36 -0.09 7.13 10.23
N PHE A 37 -1.16 7.58 10.87
CA PHE A 37 -1.16 8.75 11.74
C PHE A 37 -0.87 8.41 13.21
N PHE A 38 -0.86 7.12 13.58
CA PHE A 38 -0.49 6.73 14.93
C PHE A 38 1.02 6.84 15.15
N PRO A 39 1.49 7.24 16.35
CA PRO A 39 2.92 7.38 16.63
C PRO A 39 3.74 6.12 16.32
N SER A 40 3.15 4.93 16.50
CA SER A 40 3.76 3.63 16.23
C SER A 40 4.13 3.41 14.76
N GLU A 41 3.45 4.06 13.82
CA GLU A 41 3.79 4.03 12.39
C GLU A 41 4.45 5.34 11.94
N PHE A 42 3.90 6.48 12.36
CA PHE A 42 4.29 7.78 11.86
C PHE A 42 5.75 8.11 12.16
N ILE A 43 6.21 7.89 13.40
CA ILE A 43 7.56 8.27 13.83
C ILE A 43 8.62 7.39 13.13
N PRO A 44 8.51 6.04 13.13
CA PRO A 44 9.50 5.19 12.46
C PRO A 44 9.57 5.45 10.94
N TYR A 45 8.43 5.61 10.26
CA TYR A 45 8.44 5.93 8.84
C TYR A 45 9.08 7.30 8.56
N ALA A 46 8.74 8.33 9.35
CA ALA A 46 9.35 9.65 9.19
C ALA A 46 10.87 9.61 9.37
N LYS A 47 11.36 8.88 10.38
CA LYS A 47 12.80 8.66 10.60
C LYS A 47 13.45 7.90 9.44
N LYS A 48 12.81 6.82 8.96
CA LYS A 48 13.34 5.99 7.88
C LYS A 48 13.51 6.73 6.55
N PHE A 49 12.53 7.54 6.16
CA PHE A 49 12.50 8.16 4.83
C PHE A 49 12.91 9.63 4.82
N TYR A 50 12.80 10.34 5.94
CA TYR A 50 13.04 11.78 6.03
C TYR A 50 14.02 12.16 7.17
N GLY A 51 14.67 11.16 7.79
CA GLY A 51 15.68 11.35 8.83
C GLY A 51 17.01 11.90 8.33
N SER A 52 17.87 12.26 9.28
CA SER A 52 19.22 12.77 8.98
C SER A 52 20.07 11.75 8.23
N LYS A 53 20.85 12.23 7.26
CA LYS A 53 21.87 11.42 6.55
C LYS A 53 23.13 11.19 7.38
N SER A 54 23.35 12.00 8.42
CA SER A 54 24.53 11.97 9.28
C SER A 54 24.44 10.95 10.44
N MET A 55 23.43 10.08 10.45
CA MET A 55 23.27 9.08 11.50
C MET A 55 24.47 8.13 11.56
N ASN A 56 24.91 7.82 12.77
CA ASN A 56 25.92 6.79 12.99
C ASN A 56 25.36 5.38 12.72
N THR A 57 26.23 4.36 12.73
CA THR A 57 25.85 2.98 12.40
C THR A 57 24.77 2.44 13.35
N LEU A 58 24.90 2.70 14.65
CA LEU A 58 23.98 2.20 15.66
C LEU A 58 22.58 2.83 15.52
N GLU A 59 22.51 4.14 15.27
CA GLU A 59 21.25 4.86 15.01
C GLU A 59 20.52 4.32 13.77
N LYS A 60 21.26 4.02 12.70
CA LYS A 60 20.69 3.44 11.47
C LYS A 60 20.07 2.06 11.72
N LEU A 61 20.67 1.27 12.60
CA LEU A 61 20.13 -0.04 12.99
C LEU A 61 18.83 0.12 13.76
N TYR A 62 18.77 1.00 14.76
CA TYR A 62 17.54 1.26 15.51
C TYR A 62 16.41 1.77 14.60
N VAL A 63 16.69 2.73 13.71
CA VAL A 63 15.69 3.21 12.74
C VAL A 63 15.20 2.09 11.82
N LYS A 64 16.07 1.16 11.44
CA LYS A 64 15.68 0.01 10.59
C LYS A 64 14.76 -0.95 11.34
N GLU A 65 15.06 -1.28 12.59
CA GLU A 65 14.22 -2.18 13.40
C GLU A 65 12.88 -1.54 13.75
N ASP A 66 12.87 -0.29 14.22
CA ASP A 66 11.63 0.46 14.47
C ASP A 66 10.74 0.52 13.22
N PHE A 67 11.36 0.77 12.05
CA PHE A 67 10.65 0.79 10.78
C PHE A 67 10.08 -0.57 10.41
N LYS A 68 10.83 -1.67 10.64
CA LYS A 68 10.36 -3.03 10.38
C LYS A 68 9.13 -3.36 11.22
N ILE A 69 9.16 -3.01 12.51
CA ILE A 69 8.02 -3.20 13.43
C ILE A 69 6.81 -2.39 12.95
N ALA A 70 7.01 -1.11 12.60
CA ALA A 70 5.95 -0.25 12.07
C ALA A 70 5.36 -0.77 10.75
N LEU A 71 6.20 -1.27 9.84
CA LEU A 71 5.77 -1.84 8.56
C LEU A 71 4.90 -3.09 8.77
N ILE A 72 5.30 -3.97 9.69
CA ILE A 72 4.53 -5.17 10.04
C ILE A 72 3.19 -4.76 10.68
N HIS A 73 3.19 -3.83 11.63
CA HIS A 73 1.96 -3.32 12.24
C HIS A 73 1.00 -2.75 11.20
N HIS A 74 1.50 -1.96 10.25
CA HIS A 74 0.72 -1.40 9.15
C HIS A 74 0.11 -2.48 8.25
N TYR A 75 0.92 -3.45 7.81
CA TYR A 75 0.45 -4.54 6.93
C TYR A 75 -0.56 -5.45 7.64
N ASN A 76 -0.35 -5.75 8.92
CA ASN A 76 -1.24 -6.60 9.71
C ASN A 76 -2.51 -5.88 10.17
N ARG A 77 -2.59 -4.55 10.06
CA ARG A 77 -3.80 -3.79 10.40
C ARG A 77 -4.68 -3.48 9.19
N ASN A 78 -4.07 -3.30 8.02
CA ASN A 78 -4.76 -2.85 6.83
C ASN A 78 -4.98 -4.02 5.84
N LYS A 79 -6.19 -4.55 5.83
CA LYS A 79 -6.62 -5.76 5.09
C LYS A 79 -6.43 -5.72 3.58
N HIS A 80 -6.12 -4.56 3.00
CA HIS A 80 -5.86 -4.46 1.57
C HIS A 80 -4.42 -4.87 1.21
N HIS A 81 -3.49 -4.96 2.17
CA HIS A 81 -2.16 -5.52 1.88
C HIS A 81 -2.21 -7.03 1.72
N ILE A 82 -1.47 -7.54 0.72
CA ILE A 82 -1.37 -8.97 0.42
C ILE A 82 -0.88 -9.77 1.63
N GLY A 83 0.12 -9.24 2.36
CA GLY A 83 0.70 -9.90 3.52
C GLY A 83 -0.27 -10.16 4.68
N TYR A 84 -1.39 -9.42 4.75
CA TYR A 84 -2.45 -9.68 5.74
C TYR A 84 -3.09 -11.07 5.56
N TRP A 85 -3.07 -11.59 4.33
CA TRP A 85 -3.73 -12.84 3.95
C TRP A 85 -2.76 -14.02 3.91
N LEU A 86 -1.62 -13.91 4.59
CA LEU A 86 -0.70 -15.04 4.81
C LEU A 86 -0.96 -15.63 6.20
N ASP A 87 -0.93 -16.95 6.32
CA ASP A 87 -0.96 -17.63 7.62
C ASP A 87 0.41 -17.57 8.35
N CYS A 88 0.49 -18.22 9.50
CA CYS A 88 1.72 -18.29 10.28
C CYS A 88 2.86 -19.07 9.60
N SER A 89 2.54 -19.95 8.64
CA SER A 89 3.48 -20.67 7.80
C SER A 89 3.87 -19.87 6.55
N GLY A 90 3.22 -18.73 6.32
CA GLY A 90 3.37 -17.90 5.13
C GLY A 90 2.59 -18.40 3.94
N GLU A 91 1.62 -19.30 4.08
CA GLU A 91 0.74 -19.74 2.99
C GLU A 91 -0.40 -18.74 2.74
N PRO A 92 -0.74 -18.45 1.47
CA PRO A 92 -1.73 -17.44 1.14
C PRO A 92 -3.15 -17.97 1.24
N HIS A 93 -4.04 -17.12 1.71
CA HIS A 93 -5.49 -17.31 1.65
C HIS A 93 -6.12 -16.37 0.62
N ASN A 94 -7.35 -16.70 0.21
CA ASN A 94 -8.13 -15.85 -0.67
C ASN A 94 -8.40 -14.50 -0.01
N MET A 95 -7.85 -13.43 -0.59
CA MET A 95 -8.22 -12.06 -0.29
C MET A 95 -9.62 -11.78 -0.86
N PRO A 96 -10.59 -11.38 -0.03
CA PRO A 96 -11.91 -10.99 -0.51
C PRO A 96 -11.83 -9.87 -1.56
N ARG A 97 -12.66 -9.97 -2.60
CA ARG A 97 -12.73 -9.02 -3.73
C ARG A 97 -12.72 -7.54 -3.32
N ARG A 98 -13.41 -7.19 -2.22
CA ARG A 98 -13.45 -5.81 -1.69
C ARG A 98 -12.06 -5.26 -1.32
N TYR A 99 -11.16 -6.09 -0.82
CA TYR A 99 -9.81 -5.69 -0.41
C TYR A 99 -8.83 -5.67 -1.59
N ALA A 100 -9.01 -6.57 -2.56
CA ALA A 100 -8.30 -6.47 -3.84
C ALA A 100 -8.62 -5.16 -4.57
N LYS A 101 -9.90 -4.72 -4.54
CA LYS A 101 -10.31 -3.40 -5.04
C LYS A 101 -9.58 -2.26 -4.32
N GLN A 102 -9.46 -2.34 -3.00
CA GLN A 102 -8.76 -1.34 -2.19
C GLN A 102 -7.28 -1.28 -2.52
N LEU A 103 -6.62 -2.44 -2.68
CA LEU A 103 -5.21 -2.52 -3.07
C LEU A 103 -4.94 -1.92 -4.45
N ALA A 104 -5.78 -2.24 -5.44
CA ALA A 104 -5.66 -1.64 -6.76
C ALA A 104 -5.83 -0.11 -6.72
N VAL A 105 -6.74 0.40 -5.88
CA VAL A 105 -6.90 1.84 -5.66
C VAL A 105 -5.69 2.44 -4.96
N ASP A 106 -5.12 1.77 -3.97
CA ASP A 106 -3.91 2.20 -3.26
C ASP A 106 -2.73 2.39 -4.22
N TRP A 107 -2.45 1.39 -5.06
CA TRP A 107 -1.39 1.50 -6.07
C TRP A 107 -1.64 2.60 -7.10
N GLN A 108 -2.88 2.72 -7.60
CA GLN A 108 -3.23 3.80 -8.51
C GLN A 108 -3.12 5.18 -7.85
N ALA A 109 -3.44 5.29 -6.55
CA ALA A 109 -3.31 6.54 -5.79
C ALA A 109 -1.83 6.92 -5.58
N MET A 110 -0.97 5.94 -5.31
CA MET A 110 0.48 6.13 -5.25
C MET A 110 1.02 6.70 -6.58
N SER A 111 0.65 6.09 -7.70
CA SER A 111 1.03 6.58 -9.03
C SER A 111 0.44 7.96 -9.32
N LEU A 112 -0.82 8.22 -8.95
CA LEU A 112 -1.45 9.53 -9.11
C LEU A 112 -0.74 10.61 -8.29
N ALA A 113 -0.27 10.28 -7.09
CA ALA A 113 0.52 11.20 -6.27
C ALA A 113 1.86 11.54 -6.93
N LYS A 114 2.48 10.59 -7.66
CA LYS A 114 3.73 10.80 -8.39
C LYS A 114 3.54 11.65 -9.66
N TYR A 115 2.62 11.29 -10.54
CA TYR A 115 2.51 11.88 -11.88
C TYR A 115 1.39 12.91 -12.07
N LYS A 116 0.47 13.06 -11.11
CA LYS A 116 -0.69 13.96 -11.18
C LYS A 116 -1.59 13.75 -12.42
N SER A 117 -1.60 12.54 -12.98
CA SER A 117 -2.40 12.17 -14.15
C SER A 117 -3.07 10.81 -13.96
N TYR A 118 -4.38 10.73 -14.23
CA TYR A 118 -5.14 9.47 -14.11
C TYR A 118 -4.72 8.43 -15.16
N LYS A 119 -4.36 8.86 -16.36
CA LYS A 119 -3.90 7.97 -17.44
C LYS A 119 -2.62 7.27 -17.01
N TYR A 120 -1.61 8.04 -16.59
CA TYR A 120 -0.35 7.49 -16.09
C TYR A 120 -0.52 6.69 -14.80
N ALA A 121 -1.43 7.11 -13.91
CA ALA A 121 -1.70 6.38 -12.69
C ALA A 121 -2.21 4.95 -12.95
N LYS A 122 -3.02 4.75 -13.99
CA LYS A 122 -3.49 3.43 -14.38
C LYS A 122 -2.36 2.56 -14.91
N THR A 123 -1.54 3.08 -15.84
CA THR A 123 -0.47 2.30 -16.47
C THR A 123 0.66 1.98 -15.49
N ASP A 124 1.09 2.97 -14.70
CA ASP A 124 2.18 2.78 -13.72
C ASP A 124 1.79 1.80 -12.61
N ALA A 125 0.51 1.76 -12.19
CA ALA A 125 0.05 0.75 -11.23
C ALA A 125 0.04 -0.67 -11.83
N ILE A 126 -0.26 -0.82 -13.13
CA ILE A 126 -0.15 -2.10 -13.84
C ILE A 126 1.32 -2.52 -13.92
N ASP A 127 2.21 -1.61 -14.28
CA ASP A 127 3.64 -1.89 -14.41
C ASP A 127 4.26 -2.26 -13.05
N PHE A 128 3.88 -1.54 -11.99
CA PHE A 128 4.26 -1.86 -10.62
C PHE A 128 3.82 -3.27 -10.22
N PHE A 129 2.56 -3.63 -10.50
CA PHE A 129 2.06 -4.98 -10.21
C PHE A 129 2.87 -6.03 -10.96
N LYS A 130 3.09 -5.86 -12.27
CA LYS A 130 3.88 -6.81 -13.08
C LYS A 130 5.31 -6.97 -12.56
N GLU A 131 5.97 -5.87 -12.22
CA GLU A 131 7.34 -5.89 -11.68
C GLU A 131 7.42 -6.60 -10.33
N LYS A 132 6.45 -6.37 -9.44
CA LYS A 132 6.47 -6.91 -8.08
C LYS A 132 5.77 -8.26 -7.92
N ARG A 133 5.03 -8.72 -8.93
CA ARG A 133 4.20 -9.93 -8.87
C ARG A 133 4.96 -11.16 -8.38
N SER A 134 6.18 -11.37 -8.86
CA SER A 134 7.02 -12.52 -8.47
C SER A 134 7.40 -12.52 -6.99
N ASN A 135 7.42 -11.35 -6.34
CA ASN A 135 7.71 -11.20 -4.91
C ASN A 135 6.46 -11.27 -4.03
N MET A 136 5.27 -11.40 -4.61
CA MET A 136 4.00 -11.42 -3.89
C MET A 136 3.45 -12.84 -3.86
N LYS A 137 3.33 -13.41 -2.66
CA LYS A 137 2.65 -14.69 -2.46
C LYS A 137 1.15 -14.44 -2.29
N MET A 138 0.35 -14.97 -3.22
CA MET A 138 -1.10 -14.85 -3.23
C MET A 138 -1.73 -16.03 -3.96
N THR A 139 -2.98 -16.34 -3.66
CA THR A 139 -3.79 -17.35 -4.39
C THR A 139 -4.13 -16.88 -5.81
N PRO A 140 -4.42 -17.79 -6.77
CA PRO A 140 -4.90 -17.43 -8.11
C PRO A 140 -6.13 -16.50 -8.10
N MET A 141 -7.12 -16.76 -7.23
CA MET A 141 -8.34 -15.95 -7.15
C MET A 141 -8.05 -14.50 -6.69
N THR A 142 -7.14 -14.32 -5.72
CA THR A 142 -6.67 -12.99 -5.30
C THR A 142 -6.00 -12.24 -6.46
N GLU A 143 -5.14 -12.92 -7.22
CA GLU A 143 -4.47 -12.34 -8.37
C GLU A 143 -5.48 -11.89 -9.44
N TYR A 144 -6.45 -12.74 -9.76
CA TYR A 144 -7.53 -12.43 -10.69
C TYR A 144 -8.27 -11.15 -10.29
N TYR A 145 -8.68 -11.01 -9.02
CA TYR A 145 -9.36 -9.79 -8.56
C TYR A 145 -8.47 -8.54 -8.66
N ILE A 146 -7.17 -8.65 -8.35
CA ILE A 146 -6.24 -7.53 -8.46
C ILE A 146 -6.11 -7.11 -9.93
N LYS A 147 -5.88 -8.06 -10.84
CA LYS A 147 -5.78 -7.81 -12.28
C LYS A 147 -7.06 -7.20 -12.84
N TYR A 148 -8.22 -7.72 -12.45
CA TYR A 148 -9.53 -7.16 -12.81
C TYR A 148 -9.65 -5.68 -12.44
N TYR A 149 -9.30 -5.29 -11.20
CA TYR A 149 -9.40 -3.89 -10.77
C TYR A 149 -8.30 -2.96 -11.28
N LEU A 150 -7.19 -3.52 -11.76
CA LEU A 150 -6.18 -2.81 -12.53
C LEU A 150 -6.57 -2.68 -14.01
N GLY A 151 -7.50 -3.51 -14.50
CA GLY A 151 -7.92 -3.57 -15.89
C GLY A 151 -6.97 -4.38 -16.77
N ILE A 152 -6.34 -5.41 -16.19
CA ILE A 152 -5.55 -6.41 -16.89
C ILE A 152 -6.50 -7.57 -17.26
N PRO A 153 -6.63 -7.94 -18.54
CA PRO A 153 -7.48 -9.05 -18.96
C PRO A 153 -6.96 -10.38 -18.40
N GLU A 154 -7.86 -11.21 -17.85
CA GLU A 154 -7.58 -12.56 -17.38
C GLU A 154 -8.90 -13.35 -17.25
N GLU A 155 -8.84 -14.66 -17.42
CA GLU A 155 -9.95 -15.58 -17.16
C GLU A 155 -10.06 -15.86 -15.65
N GLU A 156 -11.28 -16.06 -15.16
CA GLU A 156 -11.48 -16.39 -13.74
C GLU A 156 -10.98 -17.82 -13.48
N PRO A 157 -10.16 -18.05 -12.45
CA PRO A 157 -9.68 -19.39 -12.14
C PRO A 157 -10.82 -20.28 -11.61
N GLU A 158 -10.77 -21.56 -11.99
CA GLU A 158 -11.68 -22.62 -11.52
C GLU A 158 -11.67 -22.84 -9.99
#